data_AF-A0A9P4PZ67-F1
#
_entry.id   AF-A0A9P4PZ67-F1
#
_cell.length_a   1.000
_cell.length_b   1.000
_cell.length_c   1.000
_cell.angle_alpha   90.00
_cell.angle_beta   90.00
_cell.angle_gamma   90.00
#
_symmetry.space_group_name_H-M   'P 1'
#
loop_
_entity.id
_entity.type
_entity.pdbx_description
1 polymer ?
#
loop_
_entity_poly.entity_id
_entity_poly.type
_entity_poly.pdbx_seq_one_letter_code
_entity_poly.pdbx_strand_id
1 'polypeptide(L)'
;MNQGAAFCDRIAARLNEAVSRVDGDDGRDEELEPYLRQLPWEESTEIDEDPQPKSLDVSARHQAPRLEPAGTGKSWMYANSRLPPHLPPLTVYMPTWRLLCMAARASQDVYQRPRSGEREDYIDADWRQGTKAMVLKSSPIDDQNLLVFAIRGSQLNAIDWLVNLRPAPTAPNGFLDDAGNACHAGFLSVARSMIAPVAARLRHLLEQDPSRASSSLLITGHSAGGAVAALLFMHMLSTTIESELSILTGCFKRVHCVTFGAPPVSFLPLQKPAGKRFEKSVFLSFINEGDLVTRFSDKAYVGSVARLLAAPAPKQQSALAKMSKQKLQSTALPPPLPARPPVALPRWPVPPATLSNAGRLVLLREKQSLQKQQGRPVTEAVSTSDQQLREVIFGDIAAHAMSVYKKRIDELAIAAVTGQ
;
A
#
# COMPACT_ATOMS: atom_id res chain seq x y z
N MET A 1 22.22 -26.15 12.78
CA MET A 1 20.97 -26.01 11.98
C MET A 1 20.24 -24.76 12.47
N ASN A 2 19.90 -23.86 11.55
CA ASN A 2 19.52 -22.47 11.83
C ASN A 2 18.07 -22.34 12.35
N GLN A 3 17.87 -22.45 13.66
CA GLN A 3 16.56 -22.23 14.31
C GLN A 3 15.99 -20.82 14.00
N GLY A 4 16.84 -19.80 13.87
CA GLY A 4 16.43 -18.44 13.54
C GLY A 4 15.92 -18.25 12.10
N ALA A 5 16.44 -19.01 11.13
CA ALA A 5 15.97 -18.93 9.74
C ALA A 5 14.57 -19.55 9.61
N ALA A 6 14.37 -20.74 10.18
CA ALA A 6 13.07 -21.40 10.20
C ALA A 6 12.00 -20.57 10.94
N PHE A 7 12.38 -19.80 11.96
CA PHE A 7 11.48 -18.88 12.65
C PHE A 7 11.08 -17.68 11.76
N CYS A 8 12.03 -17.06 11.06
CA CYS A 8 11.74 -15.96 10.13
C CYS A 8 10.86 -16.41 8.97
N ASP A 9 11.06 -17.64 8.46
CA ASP A 9 10.23 -18.21 7.40
C ASP A 9 8.78 -18.40 7.86
N ARG A 10 8.58 -18.85 9.11
CA ARG A 10 7.23 -18.94 9.72
C ARG A 10 6.57 -17.57 9.85
N ILE A 11 7.33 -16.54 10.25
CA ILE A 11 6.81 -15.17 10.32
C ILE A 11 6.45 -14.63 8.94
N ALA A 12 7.28 -14.89 7.92
CA ALA A 12 7.00 -14.48 6.54
C ALA A 12 5.73 -15.17 6.00
N ALA A 13 5.52 -16.45 6.30
CA ALA A 13 4.30 -17.17 5.94
C ALA A 13 3.05 -16.56 6.62
N ARG A 14 3.16 -16.19 7.91
CA ARG A 14 2.07 -15.51 8.63
C ARG A 14 1.81 -14.10 8.11
N LEU A 15 2.85 -13.37 7.73
CA LEU A 15 2.73 -12.08 7.08
C LEU A 15 1.96 -12.22 5.76
N ASN A 16 2.22 -13.28 4.98
CA ASN A 16 1.48 -13.56 3.75
C ASN A 16 0.00 -13.79 4.00
N GLU A 17 -0.33 -14.59 5.02
CA GLU A 17 -1.71 -14.84 5.41
C GLU A 17 -2.42 -13.56 5.88
N ALA A 18 -1.76 -12.75 6.71
CA ALA A 18 -2.31 -11.50 7.22
C ALA A 18 -2.59 -10.48 6.10
N VAL A 19 -1.64 -10.27 5.18
CA VAL A 19 -1.84 -9.37 4.03
C VAL A 19 -2.96 -9.87 3.13
N SER A 20 -2.99 -11.19 2.85
CA SER A 20 -4.02 -11.79 2.00
C SER A 20 -5.42 -11.62 2.57
N ARG A 21 -5.58 -11.73 3.90
CA ARG A 21 -6.86 -11.44 4.58
C ARG A 21 -7.26 -9.97 4.54
N VAL A 22 -6.30 -9.06 4.66
CA VAL A 22 -6.54 -7.61 4.53
C VAL A 22 -6.94 -7.22 3.10
N ASP A 23 -6.37 -7.87 2.09
CA ASP A 23 -6.80 -7.79 0.69
C ASP A 23 -8.20 -8.42 0.47
N GLY A 24 -8.62 -9.33 1.35
CA GLY A 24 -9.84 -10.12 1.25
C GLY A 24 -11.14 -9.34 1.39
N ASP A 25 -11.17 -8.33 2.26
CA ASP A 25 -12.36 -7.61 2.74
C ASP A 25 -13.64 -8.48 2.71
N ASP A 26 -13.63 -9.60 3.46
CA ASP A 26 -14.78 -10.50 3.63
C ASP A 26 -15.91 -9.88 4.47
N GLY A 27 -15.96 -8.54 4.61
CA GLY A 27 -16.99 -7.84 5.39
C GLY A 27 -16.92 -8.09 6.90
N ARG A 28 -15.78 -8.60 7.40
CA ARG A 28 -15.51 -8.83 8.83
C ARG A 28 -14.34 -7.96 9.30
N ASP A 29 -14.49 -6.65 9.15
CA ASP A 29 -13.56 -5.65 9.71
C ASP A 29 -13.34 -5.85 11.23
N GLU A 30 -14.31 -6.42 11.94
CA GLU A 30 -14.26 -6.68 13.38
C GLU A 30 -13.33 -7.85 13.81
N GLU A 31 -12.94 -8.75 12.89
CA GLU A 31 -12.09 -9.92 13.22
C GLU A 31 -10.58 -9.71 12.92
N LEU A 32 -10.21 -8.67 12.16
CA LEU A 32 -8.81 -8.42 11.77
C LEU A 32 -7.94 -7.99 12.96
N GLU A 33 -8.44 -7.09 13.82
CA GLU A 33 -7.74 -6.64 15.02
C GLU A 33 -7.45 -7.75 16.04
N PRO A 34 -8.43 -8.58 16.47
CA PRO A 34 -8.15 -9.68 17.40
C PRO A 34 -7.22 -10.75 16.79
N TYR A 35 -7.28 -11.02 15.49
CA TYR A 35 -6.33 -11.94 14.84
C TYR A 35 -4.89 -11.38 14.80
N LEU A 36 -4.70 -10.11 14.44
CA LEU A 36 -3.39 -9.45 14.47
C LEU A 36 -2.77 -9.45 15.88
N ARG A 37 -3.61 -9.39 16.93
CA ARG A 37 -3.24 -9.52 18.35
C ARG A 37 -2.96 -10.95 18.80
N GLN A 38 -3.64 -11.95 18.22
CA GLN A 38 -3.48 -13.38 18.55
C GLN A 38 -2.29 -14.05 17.86
N LEU A 39 -1.69 -13.40 16.86
CA LEU A 39 -0.44 -13.87 16.28
C LEU A 39 0.63 -13.88 17.40
N PRO A 40 1.28 -15.03 17.69
CA PRO A 40 2.22 -15.11 18.79
C PRO A 40 3.51 -14.39 18.38
N TRP A 41 3.53 -13.11 18.70
CA TRP A 41 4.68 -12.20 18.61
C TRP A 41 5.41 -12.06 19.95
N GLU A 42 4.84 -12.62 21.02
CA GLU A 42 5.47 -12.68 22.32
C GLU A 42 6.56 -13.74 22.33
N GLU A 43 7.73 -13.35 22.83
CA GLU A 43 8.80 -14.27 23.19
C GLU A 43 8.19 -15.34 24.10
N SER A 44 8.35 -16.61 23.73
CA SER A 44 8.32 -17.69 24.71
C SER A 44 9.50 -17.47 25.65
N THR A 45 9.31 -16.61 26.65
CA THR A 45 10.10 -16.66 27.87
C THR A 45 9.71 -17.94 28.56
N GLU A 46 10.39 -19.04 28.21
CA GLU A 46 10.50 -20.19 29.10
C GLU A 46 11.24 -19.69 30.35
N ILE A 47 10.47 -19.25 31.33
CA ILE A 47 10.92 -19.13 32.71
C ILE A 47 10.37 -20.37 33.40
N ASP A 48 11.31 -21.23 33.78
CA ASP A 48 11.16 -22.41 34.60
C ASP A 48 10.61 -21.98 35.98
N GLU A 49 9.32 -22.23 36.28
CA GLU A 49 8.79 -22.09 37.64
C GLU A 49 7.80 -23.23 37.99
N ASP A 50 8.20 -23.95 39.04
CA ASP A 50 7.50 -24.97 39.82
C ASP A 50 6.18 -24.43 40.44
N PRO A 51 5.14 -25.25 40.69
CA PRO A 51 3.79 -24.75 40.93
C PRO A 51 3.48 -24.60 42.42
N GLN A 52 2.96 -23.42 42.82
CA GLN A 52 2.09 -23.33 44.00
C GLN A 52 0.90 -22.38 43.77
N PRO A 53 -0.33 -22.76 44.19
CA PRO A 53 -1.54 -21.99 43.93
C PRO A 53 -1.98 -21.19 45.16
N LYS A 54 -2.24 -19.88 45.03
CA LYS A 54 -3.07 -19.15 46.01
C LYS A 54 -3.93 -18.04 45.38
N SER A 55 -5.23 -18.31 45.46
CA SER A 55 -6.36 -17.42 45.78
C SER A 55 -6.63 -16.16 44.95
N LEU A 56 -7.79 -16.24 44.31
CA LEU A 56 -8.64 -15.16 43.79
C LEU A 56 -8.79 -14.02 44.80
N ASP A 57 -8.64 -12.78 44.34
CA ASP A 57 -9.49 -11.70 44.84
C ASP A 57 -9.85 -10.70 43.72
N VAL A 58 -11.12 -10.35 43.70
CA VAL A 58 -11.82 -9.62 42.65
C VAL A 58 -12.07 -8.22 43.18
N SER A 59 -11.46 -7.18 42.61
CA SER A 59 -11.97 -5.80 42.54
C SER A 59 -10.86 -4.76 42.35
N ALA A 60 -10.62 -4.32 41.12
CA ALA A 60 -10.26 -2.93 40.83
C ALA A 60 -10.43 -2.64 39.32
N ARG A 61 -11.52 -1.97 38.96
CA ARG A 61 -11.69 -1.36 37.64
C ARG A 61 -10.73 -0.17 37.52
N HIS A 62 -9.55 -0.40 36.96
CA HIS A 62 -8.73 0.65 36.36
C HIS A 62 -8.86 0.50 34.84
N GLN A 63 -9.31 1.57 34.17
CA GLN A 63 -9.32 1.65 32.71
C GLN A 63 -7.86 1.56 32.23
N ALA A 64 -7.51 0.40 31.68
CA ALA A 64 -6.22 0.21 31.02
C ALA A 64 -6.17 1.08 29.74
N PRO A 65 -5.02 1.72 29.44
CA PRO A 65 -4.85 2.38 28.16
C PRO A 65 -5.02 1.36 27.04
N ARG A 66 -5.71 1.75 25.95
CA ARG A 66 -5.80 0.96 24.72
C ARG A 66 -4.39 0.54 24.30
N LEU A 67 -4.06 -0.72 24.52
CA LEU A 67 -2.86 -1.35 23.99
C LEU A 67 -3.09 -1.56 22.49
N GLU A 68 -2.36 -0.76 21.70
CA GLU A 68 -2.19 -0.94 20.26
C GLU A 68 -1.82 -2.40 19.93
N PRO A 69 -2.28 -2.98 18.81
CA PRO A 69 -1.99 -4.36 18.45
C PRO A 69 -0.49 -4.63 18.51
N ALA A 70 -0.09 -5.59 19.34
CA ALA A 70 1.30 -5.94 19.62
C ALA A 70 2.01 -6.41 18.33
N GLY A 71 2.62 -5.48 17.59
CA GLY A 71 3.34 -5.79 16.35
C GLY A 71 3.52 -4.57 15.43
N THR A 72 2.44 -3.82 15.20
CA THR A 72 2.44 -2.63 14.32
C THR A 72 3.23 -1.48 14.94
N GLY A 73 3.04 -1.23 16.23
CA GLY A 73 3.75 -0.20 17.01
C GLY A 73 5.27 -0.32 16.99
N LYS A 74 5.82 -1.54 16.83
CA LYS A 74 7.27 -1.76 16.84
C LYS A 74 7.97 -1.21 15.61
N SER A 75 7.34 -1.29 14.44
CA SER A 75 7.90 -0.69 13.22
C SER A 75 8.07 0.82 13.39
N TRP A 76 7.12 1.49 14.05
CA TRP A 76 7.15 2.93 14.34
C TRP A 76 8.23 3.37 15.34
N MET A 77 8.97 2.44 15.95
CA MET A 77 10.07 2.75 16.87
C MET A 77 11.40 3.04 16.16
N TYR A 78 11.44 2.92 14.82
CA TYR A 78 12.64 3.16 14.03
C TYR A 78 12.59 4.51 13.31
N ALA A 79 13.73 5.20 13.21
CA ALA A 79 13.82 6.51 12.57
C ALA A 79 13.37 6.50 11.10
N ASN A 80 13.61 5.40 10.40
CA ASN A 80 13.22 5.21 8.99
C ASN A 80 11.90 4.46 8.83
N SER A 81 11.03 4.45 9.83
CA SER A 81 9.67 3.91 9.67
C SER A 81 8.69 4.92 9.08
N ARG A 82 9.11 6.19 8.99
CA ARG A 82 8.34 7.32 8.48
C ARG A 82 9.11 8.01 7.39
N LEU A 83 8.37 8.63 6.48
CA LEU A 83 8.97 9.57 5.53
C LEU A 83 9.21 10.92 6.21
N PRO A 84 10.10 11.78 5.67
CA PRO A 84 10.38 13.08 6.25
C PRO A 84 9.09 13.89 6.51
N PRO A 85 9.01 14.67 7.59
CA PRO A 85 7.79 15.42 7.93
C PRO A 85 7.49 16.53 6.92
N HIS A 86 8.49 17.12 6.28
CA HIS A 86 8.32 18.23 5.35
C HIS A 86 8.32 17.77 3.89
N LEU A 87 7.22 17.17 3.45
CA LEU A 87 6.98 16.80 2.05
C LEU A 87 5.98 17.77 1.40
N PRO A 88 6.11 18.07 0.10
CA PRO A 88 5.20 18.97 -0.59
C PRO A 88 3.79 18.38 -0.64
N PRO A 89 2.73 19.17 -0.35
CA PRO A 89 1.36 18.68 -0.41
C PRO A 89 0.97 18.27 -1.84
N LEU A 90 0.03 17.34 -1.97
CA LEU A 90 -0.57 17.02 -3.25
C LEU A 90 -1.43 18.19 -3.74
N THR A 91 -1.13 18.71 -4.93
CA THR A 91 -1.97 19.69 -5.62
C THR A 91 -2.59 19.05 -6.86
N VAL A 92 -3.92 18.98 -6.88
CA VAL A 92 -4.71 18.47 -8.01
C VAL A 92 -5.96 19.34 -8.19
N TYR A 93 -6.54 19.31 -9.38
CA TYR A 93 -7.78 20.04 -9.67
C TYR A 93 -8.99 19.35 -9.02
N MET A 94 -10.05 20.12 -8.76
CA MET A 94 -11.30 19.58 -8.18
C MET A 94 -11.89 18.38 -8.93
N PRO A 95 -11.94 18.34 -10.28
CA PRO A 95 -12.39 17.15 -11.01
C PRO A 95 -11.52 15.92 -10.78
N THR A 96 -10.24 16.11 -10.43
CA THR A 96 -9.35 14.99 -10.08
C THR A 96 -9.77 14.34 -8.78
N TRP A 97 -10.25 15.07 -7.76
CA TRP A 97 -10.76 14.45 -6.53
C TRP A 97 -11.93 13.51 -6.78
N ARG A 98 -12.85 13.88 -7.69
CA ARG A 98 -13.92 12.98 -8.13
C ARG A 98 -13.37 11.71 -8.77
N LEU A 99 -12.40 11.84 -9.69
CA LEU A 99 -11.68 10.71 -10.29
C LEU A 99 -11.10 9.77 -9.22
N LEU A 100 -10.46 10.35 -8.19
CA LEU A 100 -9.86 9.61 -7.08
C LEU A 100 -10.90 8.86 -6.24
N CYS A 101 -12.03 9.48 -5.90
CA CYS A 101 -13.10 8.82 -5.15
C CYS A 101 -13.69 7.62 -5.92
N MET A 102 -13.90 7.73 -7.23
CA MET A 102 -14.39 6.57 -8.00
C MET A 102 -13.32 5.50 -8.18
N ALA A 103 -12.05 5.88 -8.34
CA ALA A 103 -10.94 4.93 -8.36
C ALA A 103 -10.91 4.13 -7.06
N ALA A 104 -10.97 4.82 -5.92
CA ALA A 104 -10.94 4.19 -4.61
C ALA A 104 -12.16 3.31 -4.36
N ARG A 105 -13.37 3.78 -4.73
CA ARG A 105 -14.59 2.98 -4.64
C ARG A 105 -14.51 1.73 -5.52
N ALA A 106 -14.16 1.87 -6.79
CA ALA A 106 -14.12 0.74 -7.71
C ALA A 106 -13.02 -0.27 -7.31
N SER A 107 -11.88 0.19 -6.79
CA SER A 107 -10.83 -0.67 -6.24
C SER A 107 -11.24 -1.40 -4.96
N GLN A 108 -12.23 -0.91 -4.21
CA GLN A 108 -12.82 -1.66 -3.10
C GLN A 108 -13.92 -2.62 -3.60
N ASP A 109 -14.85 -2.12 -4.41
CA ASP A 109 -16.02 -2.87 -4.89
C ASP A 109 -15.61 -4.13 -5.69
N VAL A 110 -14.46 -4.12 -6.38
CA VAL A 110 -13.96 -5.26 -7.17
C VAL A 110 -13.63 -6.52 -6.32
N TYR A 111 -13.52 -6.38 -5.00
CA TYR A 111 -13.33 -7.53 -4.10
C TYR A 111 -14.65 -8.15 -3.63
N GLN A 112 -15.77 -7.42 -3.77
CA GLN A 112 -17.10 -7.91 -3.40
C GLN A 112 -17.64 -8.86 -4.47
N ARG A 113 -18.48 -9.81 -4.06
CA ARG A 113 -19.18 -10.68 -5.03
C ARG A 113 -20.22 -9.85 -5.81
N PRO A 114 -20.30 -10.01 -7.15
CA PRO A 114 -21.24 -9.25 -7.95
C PRO A 114 -22.69 -9.56 -7.55
N ARG A 115 -23.50 -8.52 -7.39
CA ARG A 115 -24.95 -8.66 -7.20
C ARG A 115 -25.61 -9.09 -8.51
N SER A 116 -26.82 -9.64 -8.47
CA SER A 116 -27.51 -10.19 -9.66
C SER A 116 -27.58 -9.21 -10.85
N GLY A 117 -27.72 -7.91 -10.59
CA GLY A 117 -27.74 -6.85 -11.61
C GLY A 117 -26.37 -6.30 -12.05
N GLU A 118 -25.27 -6.71 -11.42
CA GLU A 118 -23.91 -6.23 -11.73
C GLU A 118 -23.07 -7.29 -12.48
N ARG A 119 -23.62 -8.47 -12.71
CA ARG A 119 -22.93 -9.58 -13.38
C ARG A 119 -22.49 -9.25 -14.79
N GLU A 120 -23.21 -8.37 -15.49
CA GLU A 120 -22.82 -7.97 -16.84
C GLU A 120 -21.52 -7.17 -16.83
N ASP A 121 -21.26 -6.37 -15.81
CA ASP A 121 -20.07 -5.52 -15.65
C ASP A 121 -18.88 -6.23 -15.00
N TYR A 122 -19.10 -7.44 -14.47
CA TYR A 122 -18.11 -8.23 -13.76
C TYR A 122 -17.55 -9.34 -14.65
N ILE A 123 -16.22 -9.48 -14.69
CA ILE A 123 -15.53 -10.58 -15.36
C ILE A 123 -14.80 -11.41 -14.30
N ASP A 124 -15.16 -12.69 -14.23
CA ASP A 124 -14.54 -13.66 -13.33
C ASP A 124 -13.06 -13.90 -13.66
N ALA A 125 -12.28 -14.24 -12.63
CA ALA A 125 -10.91 -14.65 -12.82
C ALA A 125 -10.85 -16.00 -13.54
N ASP A 126 -10.04 -16.11 -14.60
CA ASP A 126 -9.73 -17.38 -15.25
C ASP A 126 -8.32 -17.81 -14.86
N TRP A 127 -8.22 -18.80 -13.96
CA TRP A 127 -6.94 -19.34 -13.51
C TRP A 127 -6.20 -20.10 -14.62
N ARG A 128 -6.90 -20.67 -15.61
CA ARG A 128 -6.27 -21.39 -16.74
C ARG A 128 -5.60 -20.42 -17.70
N GLN A 129 -6.22 -19.26 -17.90
CA GLN A 129 -5.67 -18.16 -18.70
C GLN A 129 -4.81 -17.19 -17.88
N GLY A 130 -4.73 -17.38 -16.56
CA GLY A 130 -3.96 -16.53 -15.65
C GLY A 130 -4.49 -15.10 -15.55
N THR A 131 -5.79 -14.88 -15.77
CA THR A 131 -6.43 -13.56 -15.70
C THR A 131 -6.95 -13.28 -14.29
N LYS A 132 -7.05 -11.98 -13.95
CA LYS A 132 -7.63 -11.53 -12.68
C LYS A 132 -9.09 -11.17 -12.86
N ALA A 133 -9.85 -11.31 -11.78
CA ALA A 133 -11.21 -10.78 -11.76
C ALA A 133 -11.15 -9.26 -11.93
N MET A 134 -12.11 -8.73 -12.67
CA MET A 134 -12.16 -7.31 -12.99
C MET A 134 -13.60 -6.84 -13.11
N VAL A 135 -13.81 -5.57 -12.83
CA VAL A 135 -15.10 -4.88 -12.97
C VAL A 135 -14.91 -3.74 -13.94
N LEU A 136 -15.74 -3.70 -14.98
CA LEU A 136 -15.78 -2.60 -15.93
C LEU A 136 -17.15 -1.93 -15.86
N LYS A 137 -17.20 -0.75 -15.24
CA LYS A 137 -18.43 0.01 -15.02
C LYS A 137 -18.39 1.33 -15.77
N SER A 138 -19.48 1.69 -16.42
CA SER A 138 -19.67 3.04 -16.99
C SER A 138 -20.28 3.98 -15.95
N SER A 139 -19.74 5.18 -15.79
CA SER A 139 -20.29 6.22 -14.90
C SER A 139 -20.22 7.61 -15.53
N PRO A 140 -21.32 8.38 -15.55
CA PRO A 140 -21.30 9.74 -16.08
C PRO A 140 -20.61 10.71 -15.11
N ILE A 141 -19.74 11.59 -15.63
CA ILE A 141 -19.05 12.64 -14.88
C ILE A 141 -19.12 13.97 -15.61
N ASP A 142 -19.89 14.93 -15.09
CA ASP A 142 -19.86 16.33 -15.56
C ASP A 142 -19.94 16.42 -17.10
N ASP A 143 -20.95 15.74 -17.67
CA ASP A 143 -21.21 15.59 -19.11
C ASP A 143 -20.11 14.87 -19.93
N GLN A 144 -19.07 14.34 -19.26
CA GLN A 144 -18.06 13.44 -19.80
C GLN A 144 -18.30 12.04 -19.24
N ASN A 145 -18.72 11.09 -20.07
CA ASN A 145 -18.80 9.70 -19.64
C ASN A 145 -17.39 9.21 -19.22
N LEU A 146 -17.29 8.47 -18.11
CA LEU A 146 -16.07 7.81 -17.65
C LEU A 146 -16.31 6.32 -17.56
N LEU A 147 -15.49 5.54 -18.26
CA LEU A 147 -15.42 4.10 -18.06
C LEU A 147 -14.41 3.81 -16.96
N VAL A 148 -14.82 3.09 -15.92
CA VAL A 148 -13.96 2.69 -14.80
C VAL A 148 -13.67 1.20 -14.91
N PHE A 149 -12.40 0.88 -15.14
CA PHE A 149 -11.86 -0.45 -15.23
C PHE A 149 -11.06 -0.78 -13.96
N ALA A 150 -11.65 -1.55 -13.06
CA ALA A 150 -11.04 -1.96 -11.79
C ALA A 150 -10.55 -3.40 -11.85
N ILE A 151 -9.32 -3.62 -11.40
CA ILE A 151 -8.66 -4.93 -11.38
C ILE A 151 -8.50 -5.38 -9.92
N ARG A 152 -8.99 -6.59 -9.61
CA ARG A 152 -8.88 -7.17 -8.28
C ARG A 152 -7.46 -7.66 -8.01
N GLY A 153 -6.96 -7.40 -6.81
CA GLY A 153 -5.77 -8.05 -6.28
C GLY A 153 -6.00 -9.53 -5.95
N SER A 154 -5.00 -10.19 -5.38
CA SER A 154 -5.09 -11.62 -5.04
C SER A 154 -5.42 -11.80 -3.57
N GLN A 155 -6.59 -12.35 -3.23
CA GLN A 155 -7.03 -12.52 -1.84
C GLN A 155 -6.35 -13.65 -1.06
N LEU A 156 -5.69 -14.59 -1.74
CA LEU A 156 -5.16 -15.79 -1.06
C LEU A 156 -3.64 -15.78 -0.90
N ASN A 157 -2.92 -14.91 -1.62
CA ASN A 157 -1.50 -15.13 -1.93
C ASN A 157 -0.73 -13.84 -2.30
N ALA A 158 -1.03 -12.70 -1.67
CA ALA A 158 -0.44 -11.40 -2.04
C ALA A 158 1.11 -11.38 -1.95
N ILE A 159 1.70 -12.01 -0.93
CA ILE A 159 3.17 -12.13 -0.77
C ILE A 159 3.72 -13.34 -1.53
N ASP A 160 2.91 -14.38 -1.73
CA ASP A 160 3.24 -15.55 -2.56
C ASP A 160 3.64 -15.13 -4.00
N TRP A 161 3.01 -14.07 -4.53
CA TRP A 161 3.41 -13.43 -5.80
C TRP A 161 4.86 -12.91 -5.79
N LEU A 162 5.34 -12.42 -4.65
CA LEU A 162 6.68 -11.87 -4.50
C LEU A 162 7.72 -12.93 -4.15
N VAL A 163 7.32 -14.00 -3.44
CA VAL A 163 8.25 -14.95 -2.81
C VAL A 163 8.29 -16.31 -3.52
N ASN A 164 7.19 -16.84 -4.07
CA ASN A 164 7.16 -18.22 -4.58
C ASN A 164 7.07 -18.35 -6.10
N LEU A 165 6.61 -17.32 -6.81
CA LEU A 165 6.74 -17.24 -8.27
C LEU A 165 8.09 -16.57 -8.63
N ARG A 166 9.10 -17.42 -8.93
CA ARG A 166 10.46 -17.06 -9.38
C ARG A 166 10.56 -15.66 -10.06
N PRO A 167 11.07 -14.60 -9.39
CA PRO A 167 10.82 -13.22 -9.79
C PRO A 167 12.08 -12.51 -10.29
N ALA A 168 12.93 -13.18 -11.09
CA ALA A 168 13.92 -12.40 -11.81
C ALA A 168 13.16 -11.41 -12.68
N PRO A 169 13.40 -10.09 -12.57
CA PRO A 169 12.71 -9.12 -13.41
C PRO A 169 12.92 -9.49 -14.88
N THR A 170 11.82 -9.52 -15.64
CA THR A 170 11.81 -9.97 -17.03
C THR A 170 11.63 -8.76 -17.94
N ALA A 171 12.37 -8.73 -19.04
CA ALA A 171 12.22 -7.69 -20.06
C ALA A 171 10.77 -7.65 -20.60
N PRO A 172 10.12 -6.47 -20.67
CA PRO A 172 8.76 -6.32 -21.17
C PRO A 172 8.68 -6.34 -22.71
N ASN A 173 9.41 -7.24 -23.36
CA ASN A 173 9.54 -7.32 -24.82
C ASN A 173 8.18 -7.47 -25.51
N GLY A 174 7.86 -6.57 -26.44
CA GLY A 174 6.56 -6.58 -27.12
C GLY A 174 5.40 -6.22 -26.19
N PHE A 175 5.65 -5.57 -25.05
CA PHE A 175 4.62 -5.13 -24.11
C PHE A 175 4.81 -3.66 -23.68
N LEU A 176 6.02 -3.21 -23.32
CA LEU A 176 6.32 -1.79 -23.06
C LEU A 176 7.33 -1.25 -24.08
N ASP A 177 7.36 0.09 -24.23
CA ASP A 177 8.30 0.79 -25.12
C ASP A 177 9.77 0.60 -24.71
N ASP A 178 10.03 0.48 -23.40
CA ASP A 178 11.38 0.31 -22.84
C ASP A 178 11.63 -1.14 -22.44
N ALA A 179 12.25 -1.90 -23.35
CA ALA A 179 12.65 -3.29 -23.12
C ALA A 179 13.74 -3.45 -22.05
N GLY A 180 14.52 -2.39 -21.77
CA GLY A 180 15.57 -2.40 -20.74
C GLY A 180 15.00 -2.25 -19.32
N ASN A 181 13.81 -1.68 -19.18
CA ASN A 181 13.12 -1.55 -17.91
C ASN A 181 12.38 -2.85 -17.54
N ALA A 182 13.15 -3.86 -17.11
CA ALA A 182 12.59 -5.15 -16.72
C ALA A 182 11.53 -5.01 -15.61
N CYS A 183 10.47 -5.80 -15.74
CA CYS A 183 9.31 -5.77 -14.86
C CYS A 183 9.24 -7.02 -13.99
N HIS A 184 8.51 -6.95 -12.89
CA HIS A 184 8.19 -8.12 -12.07
C HIS A 184 7.48 -9.16 -12.94
N ALA A 185 8.11 -10.33 -13.12
CA ALA A 185 7.68 -11.36 -14.07
C ALA A 185 6.22 -11.78 -13.87
N GLY A 186 5.79 -11.96 -12.61
CA GLY A 186 4.41 -12.32 -12.27
C GLY A 186 3.37 -11.29 -12.75
N PHE A 187 3.53 -10.01 -12.37
CA PHE A 187 2.62 -8.96 -12.80
C PHE A 187 2.64 -8.75 -14.31
N LEU A 188 3.82 -8.82 -14.94
CA LEU A 188 3.94 -8.73 -16.40
C LEU A 188 3.21 -9.88 -17.11
N SER A 189 3.33 -11.12 -16.61
CA SER A 189 2.63 -12.28 -17.18
C SER A 189 1.11 -12.11 -17.12
N VAL A 190 0.59 -11.63 -15.98
CA VAL A 190 -0.84 -11.38 -15.81
C VAL A 190 -1.29 -10.21 -16.69
N ALA A 191 -0.52 -9.13 -16.77
CA ALA A 191 -0.85 -8.01 -17.64
C ALA A 191 -0.91 -8.43 -19.12
N ARG A 192 0.00 -9.32 -19.56
CA ARG A 192 -0.05 -9.90 -20.91
C ARG A 192 -1.31 -10.73 -21.16
N SER A 193 -1.66 -11.63 -20.24
CA SER A 193 -2.86 -12.46 -20.40
C SER A 193 -4.16 -11.64 -20.37
N MET A 194 -4.13 -10.47 -19.74
CA MET A 194 -5.27 -9.57 -19.68
C MET A 194 -5.48 -8.71 -20.93
N ILE A 195 -4.53 -8.59 -21.87
CA ILE A 195 -4.68 -7.75 -23.07
C ILE A 195 -5.96 -8.11 -23.83
N ALA A 196 -6.08 -9.37 -24.27
CA ALA A 196 -7.20 -9.83 -25.10
C ALA A 196 -8.57 -9.71 -24.40
N PRO A 197 -8.78 -10.22 -23.18
CA PRO A 197 -10.09 -10.12 -22.52
C PRO A 197 -10.48 -8.66 -22.19
N VAL A 198 -9.51 -7.81 -21.85
CA VAL A 198 -9.77 -6.38 -21.59
C VAL A 198 -10.15 -5.66 -22.89
N ALA A 199 -9.41 -5.91 -23.98
CA ALA A 199 -9.72 -5.32 -25.28
C ALA A 199 -11.10 -5.76 -25.78
N ALA A 200 -11.43 -7.05 -25.69
CA ALA A 200 -12.73 -7.59 -26.09
C ALA A 200 -13.87 -6.92 -25.29
N ARG A 201 -13.70 -6.75 -23.98
CA ARG A 201 -14.73 -6.13 -23.14
C ARG A 201 -14.89 -4.64 -23.44
N LEU A 202 -13.79 -3.89 -23.58
CA LEU A 202 -13.86 -2.47 -23.94
C LEU A 202 -14.52 -2.27 -25.30
N ARG A 203 -14.17 -3.10 -26.29
CA ARG A 203 -14.80 -3.11 -27.61
C ARG A 203 -16.31 -3.34 -27.50
N HIS A 204 -16.73 -4.37 -26.76
CA HIS A 204 -18.14 -4.65 -26.56
C HIS A 204 -18.89 -3.47 -25.93
N LEU A 205 -18.32 -2.81 -24.93
CA LEU A 205 -18.94 -1.61 -24.33
C LEU A 205 -19.06 -0.44 -25.30
N LEU A 206 -18.07 -0.25 -26.19
CA LEU A 206 -18.08 0.79 -27.21
C LEU A 206 -19.10 0.48 -28.32
N GLU A 207 -19.27 -0.80 -28.68
CA GLU A 207 -20.26 -1.25 -29.65
C GLU A 207 -21.69 -1.11 -29.13
N GLN A 208 -21.93 -1.43 -27.85
CA GLN A 208 -23.23 -1.27 -27.21
C GLN A 208 -23.71 0.18 -27.17
N ASP A 209 -22.77 1.12 -26.99
CA ASP A 209 -23.09 2.54 -26.88
C ASP A 209 -21.91 3.36 -27.45
N PRO A 210 -21.99 3.73 -28.74
CA PRO A 210 -20.94 4.48 -29.42
C PRO A 210 -20.65 5.86 -28.81
N SER A 211 -21.58 6.43 -28.02
CA SER A 211 -21.34 7.69 -27.31
C SER A 211 -20.16 7.58 -26.33
N ARG A 212 -19.85 6.35 -25.89
CA ARG A 212 -18.73 6.04 -25.00
C ARG A 212 -17.37 6.22 -25.65
N ALA A 213 -17.25 6.27 -26.97
CA ALA A 213 -15.99 6.62 -27.65
C ALA A 213 -15.56 8.08 -27.41
N SER A 214 -16.43 8.89 -26.82
CA SER A 214 -16.09 10.24 -26.34
C SER A 214 -15.78 10.27 -24.83
N SER A 215 -15.72 9.10 -24.18
CA SER A 215 -15.45 8.98 -22.74
C SER A 215 -13.97 9.11 -22.41
N SER A 216 -13.67 9.35 -21.14
CA SER A 216 -12.36 9.00 -20.59
C SER A 216 -12.39 7.58 -20.04
N LEU A 217 -11.24 6.92 -19.96
CA LEU A 217 -11.07 5.61 -19.32
C LEU A 217 -10.25 5.80 -18.03
N LEU A 218 -10.67 5.19 -16.93
CA LEU A 218 -9.95 5.13 -15.67
C LEU A 218 -9.61 3.67 -15.36
N ILE A 219 -8.32 3.36 -15.30
CA ILE A 219 -7.81 2.05 -14.87
C ILE A 219 -7.41 2.15 -13.40
N THR A 220 -7.90 1.25 -12.57
CA THR A 220 -7.62 1.29 -11.12
C THR A 220 -7.43 -0.11 -10.54
N GLY A 221 -6.78 -0.17 -9.39
CA GLY A 221 -6.55 -1.41 -8.67
C GLY A 221 -5.88 -1.19 -7.33
N HIS A 222 -6.12 -2.12 -6.41
CA HIS A 222 -5.48 -2.20 -5.11
C HIS A 222 -4.42 -3.32 -5.10
N SER A 223 -3.36 -3.19 -4.31
CA SER A 223 -2.37 -4.25 -4.09
C SER A 223 -1.84 -4.78 -5.44
N ALA A 224 -1.82 -6.10 -5.64
CA ALA A 224 -1.45 -6.75 -6.91
C ALA A 224 -2.28 -6.28 -8.12
N GLY A 225 -3.56 -5.95 -7.92
CA GLY A 225 -4.43 -5.42 -8.97
C GLY A 225 -3.96 -4.04 -9.44
N GLY A 226 -3.44 -3.22 -8.52
CA GLY A 226 -2.82 -1.93 -8.83
C GLY A 226 -1.54 -2.07 -9.66
N ALA A 227 -0.70 -3.07 -9.36
CA ALA A 227 0.49 -3.36 -10.17
C ALA A 227 0.14 -3.73 -11.62
N VAL A 228 -0.85 -4.60 -11.81
CA VAL A 228 -1.34 -5.00 -13.14
C VAL A 228 -2.00 -3.83 -13.87
N ALA A 229 -2.79 -3.02 -13.14
CA ALA A 229 -3.42 -1.80 -13.68
C ALA A 229 -2.38 -0.82 -14.24
N ALA A 230 -1.28 -0.59 -13.51
CA ALA A 230 -0.20 0.27 -13.96
C ALA A 230 0.49 -0.27 -15.22
N LEU A 231 0.71 -1.58 -15.32
CA LEU A 231 1.30 -2.22 -16.51
C LEU A 231 0.39 -2.13 -17.73
N LEU A 232 -0.91 -2.40 -17.58
CA LEU A 232 -1.89 -2.27 -18.67
C LEU A 232 -2.03 -0.82 -19.11
N PHE A 233 -2.04 0.13 -18.17
CA PHE A 233 -2.02 1.55 -18.48
C PHE A 233 -0.81 1.94 -19.33
N MET A 234 0.39 1.50 -18.94
CA MET A 234 1.60 1.78 -19.72
C MET A 234 1.59 1.10 -21.09
N HIS A 235 1.04 -0.11 -21.21
CA HIS A 235 0.84 -0.77 -22.49
C HIS A 235 -0.13 -0.01 -23.40
N MET A 236 -1.23 0.52 -22.86
CA MET A 236 -2.16 1.37 -23.62
C MET A 236 -1.50 2.65 -24.12
N LEU A 237 -0.59 3.24 -23.34
CA LEU A 237 0.13 4.46 -23.74
C LEU A 237 1.39 4.20 -24.57
N SER A 238 1.70 2.93 -24.87
CA SER A 238 2.84 2.55 -25.70
C SER A 238 2.77 3.21 -27.07
N THR A 239 3.93 3.67 -27.55
CA THR A 239 4.09 4.30 -28.86
C THR A 239 4.75 3.37 -29.88
N THR A 240 5.37 2.28 -29.43
CA THR A 240 6.07 1.33 -30.31
C THR A 240 5.40 -0.04 -30.38
N ILE A 241 4.49 -0.36 -29.45
CA ILE A 241 3.80 -1.65 -29.40
C ILE A 241 2.36 -1.50 -29.87
N GLU A 242 2.03 -2.22 -30.95
CA GLU A 242 0.67 -2.34 -31.43
C GLU A 242 0.01 -3.61 -30.87
N SER A 243 -1.15 -3.45 -30.25
CA SER A 243 -2.02 -4.53 -29.78
C SER A 243 -3.48 -4.07 -29.89
N GLU A 244 -4.43 -4.99 -29.76
CA GLU A 244 -5.85 -4.62 -29.73
C GLU A 244 -6.16 -3.57 -28.65
N LEU A 245 -5.48 -3.68 -27.50
CA LEU A 245 -5.69 -2.77 -26.37
C LEU A 245 -5.03 -1.41 -26.60
N SER A 246 -3.83 -1.36 -27.21
CA SER A 246 -3.21 -0.06 -27.56
C SER A 246 -3.98 0.66 -28.67
N ILE A 247 -4.56 -0.07 -29.63
CA ILE A 247 -5.46 0.49 -30.66
C ILE A 247 -6.71 1.12 -30.02
N LEU A 248 -7.39 0.39 -29.11
CA LEU A 248 -8.59 0.89 -28.41
C LEU A 248 -8.32 2.13 -27.56
N THR A 249 -7.07 2.40 -27.18
CA THR A 249 -6.68 3.63 -26.49
C THR A 249 -7.04 4.88 -27.31
N GLY A 250 -7.02 4.78 -28.65
CA GLY A 250 -7.43 5.86 -29.54
C GLY A 250 -8.93 6.20 -29.48
N CYS A 251 -9.76 5.30 -28.95
CA CYS A 251 -11.19 5.51 -28.79
C CYS A 251 -11.57 6.27 -27.52
N PHE A 252 -10.60 6.68 -26.69
CA PHE A 252 -10.87 7.43 -25.46
C PHE A 252 -10.25 8.81 -25.54
N LYS A 253 -10.97 9.83 -25.03
CA LYS A 253 -10.42 11.20 -24.93
C LYS A 253 -9.14 11.23 -24.11
N ARG A 254 -9.13 10.46 -23.02
CA ARG A 254 -8.02 10.34 -22.06
C ARG A 254 -8.08 8.96 -21.42
N VAL A 255 -6.92 8.42 -21.08
CA VAL A 255 -6.80 7.24 -20.20
C VAL A 255 -6.10 7.69 -18.92
N HIS A 256 -6.66 7.35 -17.77
CA HIS A 256 -6.16 7.66 -16.44
C HIS A 256 -5.80 6.36 -15.73
N CYS A 257 -4.83 6.41 -14.82
CA CYS A 257 -4.52 5.32 -13.91
C CYS A 257 -4.33 5.84 -12.49
N VAL A 258 -5.02 5.21 -11.54
CA VAL A 258 -4.91 5.49 -10.11
C VAL A 258 -4.76 4.16 -9.40
N THR A 259 -3.74 4.00 -8.56
CA THR A 259 -3.50 2.74 -7.84
C THR A 259 -3.37 2.98 -6.35
N PHE A 260 -3.67 1.95 -5.55
CA PHE A 260 -3.66 2.01 -4.09
C PHE A 260 -2.84 0.85 -3.54
N GLY A 261 -1.85 1.12 -2.67
CA GLY A 261 -1.06 0.08 -2.03
C GLY A 261 -0.32 -0.84 -3.01
N ALA A 262 -0.06 -0.38 -4.24
CA ALA A 262 0.54 -1.21 -5.28
C ALA A 262 2.02 -1.49 -4.98
N PRO A 263 2.49 -2.74 -5.12
CA PRO A 263 3.91 -3.06 -4.95
C PRO A 263 4.78 -2.49 -6.10
N PRO A 264 6.10 -2.41 -5.91
CA PRO A 264 7.05 -2.08 -6.97
C PRO A 264 6.94 -3.02 -8.18
N VAL A 265 7.02 -2.50 -9.41
CA VAL A 265 6.73 -3.25 -10.64
C VAL A 265 7.86 -3.33 -11.66
N SER A 266 8.81 -2.40 -11.68
CA SER A 266 9.83 -2.29 -12.73
C SER A 266 11.14 -1.71 -12.23
N PHE A 267 12.27 -1.93 -12.91
CA PHE A 267 13.57 -1.40 -12.46
C PHE A 267 13.59 0.12 -12.30
N LEU A 268 13.09 0.84 -13.29
CA LEU A 268 12.90 2.29 -13.28
C LEU A 268 11.42 2.62 -13.10
N PRO A 269 11.07 3.71 -12.39
CA PRO A 269 9.69 4.09 -12.17
C PRO A 269 8.95 4.26 -13.51
N LEU A 270 7.83 3.56 -13.67
CA LEU A 270 6.97 3.77 -14.84
C LEU A 270 6.36 5.16 -14.75
N GLN A 271 6.65 6.00 -15.74
CA GLN A 271 6.09 7.33 -15.84
C GLN A 271 5.32 7.46 -17.14
N LYS A 272 4.27 8.27 -17.11
CA LYS A 272 3.48 8.57 -18.31
C LYS A 272 4.39 9.16 -19.39
N PRO A 273 4.25 8.77 -20.67
CA PRO A 273 5.04 9.37 -21.73
C PRO A 273 4.85 10.89 -21.82
N ALA A 274 5.90 11.57 -22.29
CA ALA A 274 5.87 13.00 -22.57
C ALA A 274 4.99 13.29 -23.80
N GLY A 275 4.45 14.52 -23.86
CA GLY A 275 3.71 15.00 -25.02
C GLY A 275 2.26 15.41 -24.71
N LYS A 276 1.73 16.30 -25.56
CA LYS A 276 0.40 16.92 -25.40
C LYS A 276 -0.73 15.90 -25.32
N ARG A 277 -0.61 14.77 -26.03
CA ARG A 277 -1.62 13.68 -26.04
C ARG A 277 -1.88 13.14 -24.63
N PHE A 278 -0.84 13.00 -23.84
CA PHE A 278 -0.93 12.36 -22.52
C PHE A 278 -0.98 13.39 -21.39
N GLU A 279 -0.72 14.67 -21.63
CA GLU A 279 -0.55 15.70 -20.60
C GLU A 279 -1.72 15.76 -19.59
N LYS A 280 -2.95 15.58 -20.08
CA LYS A 280 -4.17 15.63 -19.28
C LYS A 280 -4.56 14.29 -18.63
N SER A 281 -3.81 13.22 -18.92
CA SER A 281 -3.99 11.93 -18.28
C SER A 281 -3.37 11.93 -16.88
N VAL A 282 -4.06 11.29 -15.94
CA VAL A 282 -3.64 11.21 -14.53
C VAL A 282 -2.96 9.87 -14.34
N PHE A 283 -1.77 9.85 -13.71
CA PHE A 283 -1.11 8.62 -13.29
C PHE A 283 -0.59 8.77 -11.86
N LEU A 284 -1.38 8.31 -10.88
CA LEU A 284 -1.11 8.48 -9.45
C LEU A 284 -1.05 7.12 -8.75
N SER A 285 -0.12 6.98 -7.81
CA SER A 285 -0.07 5.82 -6.91
C SER A 285 -0.12 6.29 -5.48
N PHE A 286 -1.17 5.87 -4.76
CA PHE A 286 -1.39 6.22 -3.37
C PHE A 286 -0.80 5.15 -2.45
N ILE A 287 -0.10 5.62 -1.43
CA ILE A 287 0.62 4.83 -0.45
C ILE A 287 0.20 5.31 0.94
N ASN A 288 -0.35 4.44 1.77
CA ASN A 288 -0.54 4.76 3.18
C ASN A 288 0.82 4.69 3.89
N GLU A 289 1.15 5.69 4.71
CA GLU A 289 2.34 5.61 5.56
C GLU A 289 2.23 4.40 6.49
N GLY A 290 3.22 3.51 6.44
CA GLY A 290 3.22 2.24 7.15
C GLY A 290 2.84 1.03 6.30
N ASP A 291 2.27 1.21 5.09
CA ASP A 291 1.90 0.10 4.20
C ASP A 291 3.12 -0.59 3.60
N LEU A 292 3.42 -1.77 4.14
CA LEU A 292 4.53 -2.64 3.76
C LEU A 292 4.48 -3.17 2.31
N VAL A 293 3.30 -3.33 1.69
CA VAL A 293 3.18 -3.91 0.34
C VAL A 293 3.79 -2.98 -0.70
N THR A 294 3.72 -1.67 -0.47
CA THR A 294 4.33 -0.67 -1.35
C THR A 294 5.85 -0.76 -1.41
N ARG A 295 6.46 -1.53 -0.50
CA ARG A 295 7.90 -1.79 -0.43
C ARG A 295 8.29 -3.24 -0.72
N PHE A 296 7.32 -4.11 -0.98
CA PHE A 296 7.55 -5.50 -1.31
C PHE A 296 8.17 -5.64 -2.70
N SER A 297 9.49 -5.53 -2.79
CA SER A 297 10.27 -5.71 -4.03
C SER A 297 10.78 -7.13 -4.22
N ASP A 298 11.20 -7.78 -3.14
CA ASP A 298 11.86 -9.09 -3.18
C ASP A 298 11.86 -9.79 -1.81
N LYS A 299 12.40 -11.02 -1.79
CA LYS A 299 12.57 -11.83 -0.59
C LYS A 299 13.42 -11.16 0.49
N ALA A 300 14.39 -10.33 0.12
CA ALA A 300 15.28 -9.71 1.09
C ALA A 300 14.52 -8.67 1.91
N TYR A 301 13.66 -7.87 1.28
CA TYR A 301 12.80 -6.92 2.00
C TYR A 301 11.78 -7.65 2.89
N VAL A 302 11.09 -8.68 2.37
CA VAL A 302 10.15 -9.48 3.18
C VAL A 302 10.85 -10.11 4.39
N GLY A 303 12.04 -10.67 4.20
CA GLY A 303 12.87 -11.20 5.28
C GLY A 303 13.36 -10.12 6.25
N SER A 304 13.53 -8.87 5.80
CA SER A 304 13.86 -7.74 6.67
C SER A 304 12.68 -7.33 7.56
N VAL A 305 11.47 -7.25 7.00
CA VAL A 305 10.25 -7.00 7.77
C VAL A 305 10.02 -8.14 8.78
N ALA A 306 10.16 -9.39 8.37
CA ALA A 306 10.04 -10.54 9.26
C ALA A 306 11.06 -10.47 10.42
N ARG A 307 12.32 -10.11 10.14
CA ARG A 307 13.34 -9.88 11.17
C ARG A 307 13.02 -8.69 12.06
N LEU A 308 12.44 -7.62 11.53
CA LEU A 308 12.00 -6.47 12.34
C LEU A 308 10.90 -6.89 13.30
N LEU A 309 9.90 -7.62 12.81
CA LEU A 309 8.80 -8.15 13.60
C LEU A 309 9.24 -9.24 14.58
N ALA A 310 10.37 -9.92 14.33
CA ALA A 310 10.99 -10.86 15.25
C ALA A 310 11.92 -10.20 16.29
N ALA A 311 12.52 -9.06 15.96
CA ALA A 311 13.49 -8.39 16.81
C ALA A 311 12.83 -7.85 18.08
N PRO A 312 13.56 -7.82 19.22
CA PRO A 312 13.07 -7.16 20.42
C PRO A 312 12.82 -5.68 20.13
N ALA A 313 11.81 -5.11 20.79
CA ALA A 313 11.54 -3.68 20.68
C ALA A 313 12.81 -2.89 21.05
N PRO A 314 13.18 -1.84 20.29
CA PRO A 314 14.35 -1.07 20.65
C PRO A 314 14.21 -0.51 22.06
N LYS A 315 15.18 -0.81 22.93
CA LYS A 315 15.24 -0.19 24.25
C LYS A 315 15.39 1.30 24.02
N GLN A 316 14.35 2.09 24.30
CA GLN A 316 14.52 3.53 24.43
C GLN A 316 15.61 3.71 25.47
N GLN A 317 16.77 4.25 25.07
CA GLN A 317 17.81 4.60 26.02
C GLN A 317 17.23 5.72 26.88
N SER A 318 16.55 5.34 27.96
CA SER A 318 16.30 6.24 29.07
C SER A 318 17.67 6.63 29.57
N ALA A 319 18.09 7.83 29.21
CA ALA A 319 19.37 8.38 29.63
C ALA A 319 19.29 8.83 31.11
N LEU A 320 18.82 7.92 31.96
CA LEU A 320 18.60 8.03 33.40
C LEU A 320 19.35 6.95 34.20
N ALA A 321 19.95 5.94 33.56
CA ALA A 321 20.59 4.82 34.27
C ALA A 321 22.13 4.87 34.34
N LYS A 322 22.76 6.05 34.18
CA LYS A 322 24.19 6.24 34.45
C LYS A 322 24.46 7.54 35.22
N MET A 323 23.81 7.72 36.37
CA MET A 323 24.41 8.48 37.46
C MET A 323 24.76 7.50 38.56
N SER A 324 26.04 7.12 38.56
CA SER A 324 26.73 6.48 39.67
C SER A 324 26.36 7.20 40.97
N LYS A 325 26.06 6.41 42.00
CA LYS A 325 25.98 6.87 43.39
C LYS A 325 27.32 7.51 43.77
N GLN A 326 27.48 8.82 43.61
CA GLN A 326 28.54 9.54 44.29
C GLN A 326 28.18 11.02 44.49
N LYS A 327 28.17 11.38 45.78
CA LYS A 327 28.14 12.74 46.37
C LYS A 327 26.83 13.53 46.25
N LEU A 328 25.97 13.32 47.25
CA LEU A 328 25.28 14.45 47.89
C LEU A 328 26.32 15.28 48.64
N GLN A 329 26.52 16.52 48.24
CA GLN A 329 26.80 17.71 49.07
C GLN A 329 27.29 18.86 48.18
N SER A 330 26.42 19.83 47.92
CA SER A 330 26.69 21.27 48.07
C SER A 330 25.64 22.09 47.32
N THR A 331 25.18 23.12 48.01
CA THR A 331 24.19 24.11 47.62
C THR A 331 24.79 25.14 46.67
N ALA A 332 24.50 25.06 45.38
CA ALA A 332 24.63 26.16 44.43
C ALA A 332 23.67 25.92 43.25
N LEU A 333 22.99 26.98 42.79
CA LEU A 333 22.13 26.95 41.61
C LEU A 333 22.97 26.55 40.38
N PRO A 334 22.58 25.52 39.59
CA PRO A 334 23.34 25.13 38.41
C PRO A 334 23.12 26.12 37.25
N PRO A 335 24.11 26.32 36.36
CA PRO A 335 23.93 27.06 35.12
C PRO A 335 22.92 26.35 34.19
N PRO A 336 22.29 27.05 33.23
CA PRO A 336 21.37 26.42 32.29
C PRO A 336 22.11 25.33 31.51
N LEU A 337 21.62 24.10 31.62
CA LEU A 337 22.14 22.94 30.89
C LEU A 337 22.09 23.23 29.37
N PRO A 338 23.14 22.92 28.59
CA PRO A 338 23.04 22.94 27.14
C PRO A 338 21.94 21.96 26.72
N ALA A 339 21.07 22.40 25.79
CA ALA A 339 19.97 21.61 25.27
C ALA A 339 20.50 20.24 24.82
N ARG A 340 19.99 19.19 25.46
CA ARG A 340 20.33 17.79 25.18
C ARG A 340 20.01 17.52 23.70
N PRO A 341 20.93 16.96 22.90
CA PRO A 341 20.58 16.54 21.54
C PRO A 341 19.45 15.51 21.63
N PRO A 342 18.44 15.57 20.74
CA PRO A 342 17.35 14.60 20.77
C PRO A 342 17.93 13.19 20.63
N VAL A 343 17.48 12.26 21.48
CA VAL A 343 17.84 10.85 21.39
C VAL A 343 17.37 10.35 20.02
N ALA A 344 18.31 10.15 19.10
CA ALA A 344 18.00 9.69 17.75
C ALA A 344 17.44 8.27 17.84
N LEU A 345 16.25 8.05 17.27
CA LEU A 345 15.68 6.71 17.14
C LEU A 345 16.64 5.82 16.33
N PRO A 346 16.74 4.52 16.64
CA PRO A 346 17.56 3.61 15.87
C PRO A 346 17.04 3.51 14.44
N ARG A 347 17.96 3.33 13.48
CA ARG A 347 17.61 3.11 12.06
C ARG A 347 17.66 1.62 11.77
N TRP A 348 16.60 1.07 11.18
CA TRP A 348 16.60 -0.33 10.75
C TRP A 348 17.36 -0.48 9.42
N PRO A 349 18.22 -1.50 9.26
CA PRO A 349 18.91 -1.76 7.99
C PRO A 349 17.92 -2.25 6.92
N VAL A 350 17.64 -1.40 5.94
CA VAL A 350 16.72 -1.70 4.83
C VAL A 350 17.51 -2.28 3.66
N PRO A 351 17.12 -3.45 3.13
CA PRO A 351 17.72 -3.99 1.91
C PRO A 351 17.52 -3.06 0.72
N PRO A 352 18.47 -2.99 -0.23
CA PRO A 352 18.29 -2.24 -1.46
C PRO A 352 17.04 -2.72 -2.22
N ALA A 353 16.17 -1.78 -2.59
CA ALA A 353 15.03 -2.09 -3.45
C ALA A 353 15.52 -2.20 -4.90
N THR A 354 15.19 -3.30 -5.56
CA THR A 354 15.54 -3.57 -6.96
C THR A 354 14.53 -3.00 -7.94
N LEU A 355 13.25 -2.96 -7.56
CA LEU A 355 12.14 -2.44 -8.35
C LEU A 355 11.61 -1.11 -7.77
N SER A 356 10.91 -0.38 -8.61
CA SER A 356 10.29 0.93 -8.38
C SER A 356 8.78 0.85 -8.46
N ASN A 357 8.11 1.72 -7.72
CA ASN A 357 6.65 1.91 -7.86
C ASN A 357 6.34 2.73 -9.12
N ALA A 358 5.14 2.53 -9.66
CA ALA A 358 4.68 3.18 -10.89
C ALA A 358 3.91 4.47 -10.60
N GLY A 359 3.96 5.42 -11.53
CA GLY A 359 3.21 6.68 -11.48
C GLY A 359 3.83 7.72 -10.54
N ARG A 360 3.12 8.85 -10.35
CA ARG A 360 3.49 9.86 -9.36
C ARG A 360 3.03 9.39 -7.98
N LEU A 361 3.98 9.26 -7.06
CA LEU A 361 3.75 8.71 -5.73
C LEU A 361 3.15 9.76 -4.79
N VAL A 362 2.06 9.37 -4.12
CA VAL A 362 1.37 10.18 -3.11
C VAL A 362 1.29 9.38 -1.81
N LEU A 363 1.90 9.93 -0.77
CA LEU A 363 1.82 9.39 0.58
C LEU A 363 0.60 9.96 1.30
N LEU A 364 -0.23 9.09 1.85
CA LEU A 364 -1.34 9.39 2.74
C LEU A 364 -0.89 9.12 4.17
N ARG A 365 -0.98 10.14 5.04
CA ARG A 365 -0.61 10.01 6.45
C ARG A 365 -1.44 10.94 7.32
N GLU A 366 -1.32 10.79 8.62
CA GLU A 366 -1.91 11.72 9.57
C GLU A 366 -0.98 12.91 9.79
N LYS A 367 -1.54 14.12 9.72
CA LYS A 367 -0.82 15.36 9.96
C LYS A 367 -0.34 15.39 11.41
N GLN A 368 0.96 15.53 11.61
CA GLN A 368 1.54 15.72 12.94
C GLN A 368 1.23 17.15 13.42
N SER A 369 0.11 17.34 14.13
CA SER A 369 -0.17 18.63 14.77
C SER A 369 0.75 18.85 15.97
N LEU A 370 1.51 19.95 15.97
CA LEU A 370 2.26 20.44 17.13
C LEU A 370 1.33 20.98 18.24
N GLN A 371 0.06 21.23 17.94
CA GLN A 371 -0.95 21.65 18.91
C GLN A 371 -1.83 20.45 19.27
N LYS A 372 -1.51 19.80 20.40
CA LYS A 372 -2.34 18.78 21.08
C LYS A 372 -3.64 19.35 21.67
N GLN A 373 -4.32 20.26 20.98
CA GLN A 373 -5.60 20.78 21.43
C GLN A 373 -6.72 20.26 20.52
N GLN A 374 -7.35 19.18 20.98
CA GLN A 374 -8.74 18.77 20.71
C GLN A 374 -9.17 18.40 19.27
N GLY A 375 -8.27 18.04 18.36
CA GLY A 375 -8.64 17.59 17.00
C GLY A 375 -8.55 16.07 16.77
N ARG A 376 -9.54 15.50 16.07
CA ARG A 376 -9.47 14.18 15.40
C ARG A 376 -8.23 14.17 14.47
N PRO A 377 -7.53 13.02 14.29
CA PRO A 377 -6.44 12.92 13.32
C PRO A 377 -6.88 13.41 11.94
N VAL A 378 -6.12 14.34 11.37
CA VAL A 378 -6.40 14.93 10.04
C VAL A 378 -5.52 14.22 9.02
N THR A 379 -6.14 13.60 8.03
CA THR A 379 -5.45 12.98 6.90
C THR A 379 -4.84 14.07 6.00
N GLU A 380 -3.58 13.90 5.61
CA GLU A 380 -2.91 14.69 4.58
C GLU A 380 -2.39 13.81 3.43
N ALA A 381 -2.35 14.39 2.22
CA ALA A 381 -1.72 13.79 1.05
C ALA A 381 -0.49 14.62 0.65
N VAL A 382 0.67 13.98 0.60
CA VAL A 382 1.95 14.61 0.23
C VAL A 382 2.60 13.86 -0.93
N SER A 383 3.29 14.58 -1.80
CA SER A 383 4.06 13.96 -2.89
C SER A 383 5.38 13.43 -2.35
N THR A 384 5.76 12.23 -2.77
CA THR A 384 7.04 11.59 -2.41
C THR A 384 7.76 11.10 -3.67
N SER A 385 9.03 10.73 -3.52
CA SER A 385 9.84 10.14 -4.60
C SER A 385 10.08 8.65 -4.36
N ASP A 386 10.38 7.93 -5.43
CA ASP A 386 10.78 6.52 -5.37
C ASP A 386 12.01 6.35 -4.47
N GLN A 387 13.02 7.22 -4.62
CA GLN A 387 14.23 7.20 -3.78
C GLN A 387 13.91 7.30 -2.28
N GLN A 388 13.09 8.27 -1.88
CA GLN A 388 12.69 8.41 -0.47
C GLN A 388 11.92 7.18 0.01
N LEU A 389 11.04 6.65 -0.85
CA LEU A 389 10.32 5.43 -0.55
C LEU A 389 11.27 4.25 -0.35
N ARG A 390 12.39 4.11 -1.08
CA ARG A 390 13.35 3.00 -0.90
C ARG A 390 14.07 2.98 0.45
N GLU A 391 14.14 4.11 1.15
CA GLU A 391 14.92 4.24 2.39
C GLU A 391 14.15 3.84 3.67
N VAL A 392 12.83 3.68 3.58
CA VAL A 392 11.98 3.43 4.75
C VAL A 392 11.80 1.94 5.07
N ILE A 393 11.23 1.63 6.24
CA ILE A 393 10.75 0.29 6.59
C ILE A 393 9.31 0.43 7.05
N PHE A 394 8.40 -0.15 6.26
CA PHE A 394 6.99 -0.18 6.57
C PHE A 394 6.61 -1.55 7.12
N GLY A 395 5.80 -1.56 8.17
CA GLY A 395 5.43 -2.77 8.91
C GLY A 395 4.02 -2.74 9.49
N ASP A 396 3.19 -1.79 9.06
CA ASP A 396 1.79 -1.71 9.46
C ASP A 396 0.93 -2.42 8.41
N ILE A 397 0.49 -3.64 8.75
CA ILE A 397 -0.35 -4.47 7.87
C ILE A 397 -1.73 -3.82 7.71
N ALA A 398 -2.25 -3.14 8.74
CA ALA A 398 -3.57 -2.52 8.69
C ALA A 398 -3.60 -1.32 7.73
N ALA A 399 -2.46 -0.62 7.58
CA ALA A 399 -2.31 0.45 6.60
C ALA A 399 -2.52 -0.02 5.14
N HIS A 400 -2.40 -1.33 4.87
CA HIS A 400 -2.62 -1.88 3.53
C HIS A 400 -4.11 -2.01 3.16
N ALA A 401 -5.05 -1.96 4.11
CA ALA A 401 -6.46 -2.21 3.79
C ALA A 401 -7.03 -1.19 2.79
N MET A 402 -7.72 -1.66 1.74
CA MET A 402 -8.35 -0.79 0.74
C MET A 402 -9.40 0.14 1.37
N SER A 403 -10.08 -0.31 2.43
CA SER A 403 -11.01 0.51 3.21
C SER A 403 -10.32 1.72 3.87
N VAL A 404 -9.07 1.57 4.33
CA VAL A 404 -8.26 2.67 4.89
C VAL A 404 -7.86 3.65 3.79
N TYR A 405 -7.41 3.16 2.62
CA TYR A 405 -7.15 4.01 1.45
C TYR A 405 -8.38 4.82 1.06
N LYS A 406 -9.53 4.16 0.87
CA LYS A 406 -10.77 4.82 0.46
C LYS A 406 -11.20 5.87 1.47
N LYS A 407 -11.21 5.53 2.76
CA LYS A 407 -11.56 6.48 3.83
C LYS A 407 -10.72 7.75 3.76
N ARG A 408 -9.40 7.60 3.62
CA ARG A 408 -8.47 8.73 3.53
C ARG A 408 -8.69 9.58 2.27
N ILE A 409 -8.95 8.95 1.13
CA ILE A 409 -9.29 9.66 -0.11
C ILE A 409 -10.60 10.44 0.04
N ASP A 410 -11.63 9.84 0.64
CA ASP A 410 -12.92 10.50 0.85
C ASP A 410 -12.76 11.70 1.82
N GLU A 411 -12.01 11.53 2.92
CA GLU A 411 -11.70 12.63 3.85
C GLU A 411 -10.99 13.80 3.13
N LEU A 412 -10.01 13.52 2.28
CA LEU A 412 -9.30 14.54 1.50
C LEU A 412 -10.18 15.22 0.45
N ALA A 413 -11.04 14.45 -0.23
CA ALA A 413 -11.97 14.99 -1.21
C ALA A 413 -13.02 15.91 -0.54
N ILE A 414 -13.53 15.52 0.63
CA ILE A 414 -14.42 16.36 1.44
C ILE A 414 -13.69 17.64 1.84
N ALA A 415 -12.48 17.55 2.38
CA ALA A 415 -11.68 18.70 2.78
C ALA A 415 -11.43 19.67 1.61
N ALA A 416 -11.13 19.13 0.42
CA ALA A 416 -10.93 19.95 -0.78
C ALA A 416 -12.22 20.70 -1.20
N VAL A 417 -13.39 20.09 -1.02
CA VAL A 417 -14.69 20.73 -1.33
C VAL A 417 -15.09 21.75 -0.26
N THR A 418 -14.76 21.51 1.01
CA THR A 418 -15.09 22.40 2.13
C THR A 418 -14.05 23.49 2.37
N GLY A 419 -12.92 23.48 1.65
CA GLY A 419 -11.84 24.47 1.77
C GLY A 419 -11.00 24.32 3.05
N GLN A 420 -10.86 23.08 3.54
CA GLN A 420 -10.16 22.74 4.80
C GLN A 420 -8.72 22.29 4.61
#